data_AF-A0A1F3BJC1-F1
#
_entry.id   AF-A0A1F3BJC1-F1
#
_cell.length_a   1.000
_cell.length_b   1.000
_cell.length_c   1.000
_cell.angle_alpha   90.00
_cell.angle_beta   90.00
_cell.angle_gamma   90.00
#
_symmetry.space_group_name_H-M   'P 1'
#
loop_
_entity.id
_entity.type
_entity.pdbx_description
1 polymer ?
#
loop_
_entity_poly.entity_id
_entity_poly.type
_entity_poly.pdbx_seq_one_letter_code
_entity_poly.pdbx_strand_id
1 'polypeptide(L)'
;MARRDGHQCTFVAENGQRCPARGKLEFHHIDPQAKGGPPTLSNVTLCCKAHNGYAAEADYGTEVVARRIAEARQSRRARALAPGTVPAPELFDAATPFT
;
A
#
# COMPACT_ATOMS: atom_id res chain seq x y z
N MET A 1 1.40 -12.81 8.14
CA MET A 1 0.16 -12.87 7.33
C MET A 1 0.24 -13.87 6.18
N ALA A 2 1.22 -13.80 5.26
CA ALA A 2 1.20 -14.63 4.04
C ALA A 2 1.04 -16.15 4.25
N ARG A 3 1.74 -16.75 5.23
CA ARG A 3 1.57 -18.17 5.59
C ARG A 3 0.18 -18.47 6.18
N ARG A 4 -0.34 -17.58 7.05
CA ARG A 4 -1.70 -17.68 7.63
C ARG A 4 -2.76 -17.64 6.52
N ASP A 5 -2.56 -16.76 5.55
CA ASP A 5 -3.50 -16.54 4.45
C ASP A 5 -3.20 -17.48 3.26
N GLY A 6 -2.30 -18.46 3.40
CA GLY A 6 -1.98 -19.43 2.35
C GLY A 6 -1.42 -18.83 1.05
N HIS A 7 -0.84 -17.63 1.09
CA HIS A 7 -0.38 -16.87 -0.07
C HIS A 7 -1.48 -16.66 -1.12
N GLN A 8 -2.72 -16.45 -0.66
CA GLN A 8 -3.91 -16.33 -1.50
C GLN A 8 -4.79 -15.20 -0.97
N CYS A 9 -5.50 -14.52 -1.85
CA CYS A 9 -6.51 -13.52 -1.46
C CYS A 9 -7.55 -14.15 -0.51
N THR A 10 -7.87 -13.48 0.61
CA THR A 10 -8.84 -13.96 1.61
C THR A 10 -10.28 -13.58 1.32
N PHE A 11 -10.56 -12.84 0.24
CA PHE A 11 -11.92 -12.53 -0.16
C PHE A 11 -12.69 -13.81 -0.48
N VAL A 12 -13.90 -13.91 0.06
CA VAL A 12 -14.85 -15.00 -0.18
C VAL A 12 -16.08 -14.40 -0.84
N ALA A 13 -16.42 -14.91 -2.04
CA ALA A 13 -17.61 -14.49 -2.75
C ALA A 13 -18.88 -15.01 -2.06
N GLU A 14 -20.04 -14.47 -2.44
CA GLU A 14 -21.34 -14.85 -1.89
C GLU A 14 -21.64 -16.35 -2.02
N ASN A 15 -21.10 -16.99 -3.06
CA ASN A 15 -21.20 -18.43 -3.28
C ASN A 15 -20.25 -19.27 -2.40
N GLY A 16 -19.57 -18.65 -1.43
CA GLY A 16 -18.61 -19.30 -0.52
C GLY A 16 -17.25 -19.59 -1.14
N GLN A 17 -17.02 -19.26 -2.42
CA GLN A 17 -15.74 -19.52 -3.06
C GLN A 17 -14.73 -18.43 -2.72
N ARG A 18 -13.59 -18.87 -2.20
CA ARG A 18 -12.45 -18.00 -1.97
C ARG A 18 -11.78 -17.63 -3.29
N CYS A 19 -11.42 -16.36 -3.46
CA CYS A 19 -10.72 -15.88 -4.65
C CYS A 19 -9.43 -16.70 -4.90
N PRO A 20 -9.23 -17.29 -6.09
CA PRO A 20 -8.06 -18.14 -6.38
C PRO A 20 -6.77 -17.34 -6.61
N ALA A 21 -6.82 -16.01 -6.58
CA ALA A 21 -5.67 -15.16 -6.87
C ALA A 21 -4.55 -15.33 -5.84
N ARG A 22 -3.35 -15.64 -6.37
CA ARG A 22 -2.09 -15.76 -5.60
C ARG A 22 -1.06 -14.68 -5.95
N GLY A 23 -1.37 -13.84 -6.95
CA GLY A 23 -0.51 -12.75 -7.41
C GLY A 23 -1.14 -11.38 -7.17
N LYS A 24 -0.31 -10.33 -7.22
CA LYS A 24 -0.73 -8.94 -6.96
C LYS A 24 -1.48 -8.81 -5.62
N LEU A 25 -0.96 -9.50 -4.61
CA LEU A 25 -1.49 -9.47 -3.25
C LEU A 25 -1.01 -8.22 -2.52
N GLU A 26 -1.90 -7.62 -1.77
CA GLU A 26 -1.72 -6.39 -1.00
C GLU A 26 -2.16 -6.66 0.44
N PHE A 27 -1.51 -5.98 1.39
CA PHE A 27 -1.95 -5.99 2.78
C PHE A 27 -3.20 -5.12 2.91
N HIS A 28 -4.29 -5.75 3.31
CA HIS A 28 -5.61 -5.15 3.47
C HIS A 28 -5.96 -5.08 4.95
N HIS A 29 -6.37 -3.91 5.43
CA HIS A 29 -6.92 -3.77 6.77
C HIS A 29 -8.39 -4.20 6.75
N ILE A 30 -8.78 -5.15 7.59
CA ILE A 30 -10.16 -5.65 7.71
C ILE A 30 -11.05 -4.50 8.20
N ASP A 31 -10.66 -3.89 9.32
CA ASP A 31 -11.18 -2.61 9.79
C ASP A 31 -10.23 -1.52 9.35
N PRO A 32 -10.66 -0.59 8.48
CA PRO A 32 -9.74 0.38 7.92
C PRO A 32 -9.19 1.35 8.97
N GLN A 33 -7.88 1.63 8.92
CA GLN A 33 -7.22 2.53 9.86
C GLN A 33 -7.87 3.93 9.90
N ALA A 34 -8.30 4.48 8.76
CA ALA A 34 -8.93 5.79 8.71
C ALA A 34 -10.31 5.84 9.39
N LYS A 35 -10.90 4.68 9.72
CA LYS A 35 -12.12 4.52 10.53
C LYS A 35 -11.82 4.10 11.98
N GLY A 36 -10.57 4.17 12.42
CA GLY A 36 -10.16 3.77 13.77
C GLY A 36 -9.76 2.30 13.92
N GLY A 37 -9.62 1.57 12.81
CA GLY A 37 -9.14 0.18 12.83
C GLY A 37 -7.76 0.04 13.49
N PRO A 38 -7.55 -0.98 14.33
CA PRO A 38 -6.32 -1.12 15.11
C PRO A 38 -5.13 -1.54 14.23
N PRO A 39 -3.91 -1.08 14.52
CA PRO A 39 -2.70 -1.45 13.78
C PRO A 39 -2.16 -2.81 14.24
N THR A 40 -2.97 -3.86 14.18
CA THR A 40 -2.62 -5.22 14.65
C THR A 40 -2.50 -6.21 13.50
N LEU A 41 -1.71 -7.26 13.70
CA LEU A 41 -1.57 -8.35 12.71
C LEU A 41 -2.88 -9.11 12.47
N SER A 42 -3.79 -9.14 13.46
CA SER A 42 -5.12 -9.71 13.33
C SER A 42 -6.02 -8.88 12.42
N ASN A 43 -5.84 -7.55 12.39
CA ASN A 43 -6.61 -6.64 11.55
C ASN A 43 -6.08 -6.53 10.11
N VAL A 44 -5.02 -7.26 9.75
CA VAL A 44 -4.46 -7.21 8.40
C VAL A 44 -4.51 -8.58 7.76
N THR A 45 -4.97 -8.65 6.51
CA THR A 45 -5.07 -9.85 5.68
C THR A 45 -4.47 -9.61 4.28
N LEU A 46 -4.37 -10.66 3.45
CA LEU A 46 -4.01 -10.54 2.04
C LEU A 46 -5.26 -10.44 1.15
N CYS A 47 -5.35 -9.38 0.35
CA CYS A 47 -6.30 -9.25 -0.75
C CYS A 47 -5.56 -9.09 -2.07
N CYS A 48 -6.11 -9.61 -3.17
CA CYS A 48 -5.62 -9.20 -4.49
C CYS A 48 -6.00 -7.74 -4.73
N LYS A 49 -5.25 -7.05 -5.59
CA LYS A 49 -5.51 -5.64 -5.93
C LYS A 49 -6.99 -5.33 -6.27
N ALA A 50 -7.66 -6.24 -6.98
CA ALA A 50 -9.07 -6.07 -7.35
C ALA A 50 -9.99 -6.08 -6.11
N HIS A 51 -9.86 -7.09 -5.25
CA HIS A 51 -10.68 -7.18 -4.04
C HIS A 51 -10.30 -6.16 -2.96
N ASN A 52 -9.03 -5.73 -2.91
CA ASN A 52 -8.64 -4.61 -2.06
C ASN A 52 -9.29 -3.30 -2.53
N GLY A 53 -9.35 -3.08 -3.85
CA GLY A 53 -10.10 -1.96 -4.44
C GLY A 53 -11.59 -2.01 -4.15
N TYR A 54 -12.22 -3.18 -4.36
CA TYR A 54 -13.62 -3.40 -4.01
C TYR A 54 -13.92 -3.08 -2.53
N ALA A 55 -13.09 -3.56 -1.61
CA ALA A 55 -13.26 -3.28 -0.18
C ALA A 55 -13.10 -1.79 0.13
N ALA A 56 -12.11 -1.11 -0.47
CA ALA A 56 -11.95 0.32 -0.31
C ALA A 56 -13.17 1.11 -0.81
N GLU A 57 -13.77 0.72 -1.94
CA GLU A 57 -14.97 1.36 -2.45
C GLU A 57 -16.18 1.11 -1.55
N ALA A 58 -16.34 -0.11 -1.03
CA ALA A 58 -17.38 -0.43 -0.05
C ALA A 58 -17.22 0.40 1.25
N ASP A 59 -15.98 0.64 1.69
CA ASP A 59 -15.71 1.36 2.91
C ASP A 59 -15.85 2.88 2.79
N TYR A 60 -15.34 3.46 1.70
CA TYR A 60 -15.16 4.91 1.58
C TYR A 60 -16.01 5.54 0.49
N GLY A 61 -16.67 4.74 -0.34
CA GLY A 61 -17.40 5.18 -1.52
C GLY A 61 -16.52 5.32 -2.75
N THR A 62 -17.05 4.91 -3.90
CA THR A 62 -16.34 4.88 -5.19
C THR A 62 -15.77 6.24 -5.59
N GLU A 63 -16.53 7.34 -5.39
CA GLU A 63 -16.07 8.68 -5.75
C GLU A 63 -14.87 9.14 -4.92
N VAL A 64 -14.88 8.86 -3.61
CA VAL A 64 -13.79 9.20 -2.71
C VAL A 64 -12.53 8.43 -3.10
N VAL A 65 -12.67 7.13 -3.33
CA VAL A 65 -11.56 6.26 -3.75
C VAL A 65 -10.98 6.73 -5.09
N ALA A 66 -11.83 6.98 -6.09
CA ALA A 66 -11.40 7.45 -7.40
C ALA A 66 -10.62 8.78 -7.31
N ARG A 67 -11.15 9.75 -6.53
CA ARG A 67 -10.46 11.02 -6.27
C ARG A 67 -9.10 10.81 -5.62
N ARG A 68 -9.01 10.00 -4.56
CA ARG A 68 -7.73 9.72 -3.88
C ARG A 68 -6.72 9.04 -4.79
N ILE A 69 -7.15 8.14 -5.66
CA ILE A 69 -6.28 7.51 -6.66
C ILE A 69 -5.75 8.55 -7.65
N ALA A 70 -6.60 9.46 -8.13
CA ALA A 70 -6.19 10.53 -9.04
C ALA A 70 -5.18 11.49 -8.38
N GLU A 71 -5.48 11.95 -7.16
CA GLU A 71 -4.58 12.79 -6.34
C GLU A 71 -3.21 12.12 -6.13
N ALA A 72 -3.20 10.82 -5.79
CA ALA A 72 -1.97 10.06 -5.59
C ALA A 72 -1.16 9.91 -6.89
N ARG A 73 -1.82 9.70 -8.04
CA ARG A 73 -1.16 9.65 -9.36
C ARG A 73 -0.55 11.00 -9.73
N GLN A 74 -1.28 12.09 -9.52
CA GLN A 74 -0.78 13.44 -9.78
C GLN A 74 0.45 13.75 -8.90
N SER A 75 0.37 13.45 -7.60
CA SER A 75 1.49 13.62 -6.67
C SER A 75 2.73 12.83 -7.09
N ARG A 76 2.54 11.57 -7.50
CA ARG A 76 3.65 10.72 -8.00
C ARG A 76 4.25 11.28 -9.28
N ARG A 77 3.43 11.76 -10.23
CA ARG A 77 3.89 12.39 -11.47
C ARG A 77 4.68 13.66 -11.18
N ALA A 78 4.17 14.54 -10.32
CA ALA A 78 4.86 15.76 -9.92
C ALA A 78 6.23 15.47 -9.30
N ARG A 79 6.30 14.46 -8.40
CA ARG A 79 7.58 14.04 -7.79
C ARG A 79 8.57 13.44 -8.79
N ALA A 80 8.09 12.73 -9.82
CA ALA A 80 8.96 12.20 -10.88
C ALA A 80 9.52 13.30 -11.80
N LEU A 81 8.79 14.41 -11.95
CA LEU A 81 9.20 15.58 -12.74
C LEU A 81 10.04 16.59 -11.94
N ALA A 82 10.05 16.49 -10.61
CA ALA A 82 10.82 17.39 -9.76
C ALA A 82 12.32 17.23 -10.06
N PRO A 83 13.07 18.34 -10.22
CA PRO A 83 14.50 18.26 -10.43
C PRO A 83 15.15 17.55 -9.23
N GLY A 84 15.96 16.54 -9.51
CA GLY A 84 16.70 15.83 -8.47
C GLY A 84 17.68 16.79 -7.81
N THR A 85 17.42 17.18 -6.56
CA THR A 85 18.46 17.74 -5.70
C THR A 85 19.39 16.60 -5.32
N VAL A 86 20.40 16.37 -6.14
CA VAL A 86 21.59 15.65 -5.69
C VAL A 86 22.27 16.61 -4.72
N PRO A 87 22.40 16.30 -3.43
CA PRO A 87 23.25 17.11 -2.57
C PRO A 87 24.64 17.15 -3.20
N ALA A 88 25.24 18.33 -3.26
CA ALA A 88 26.63 18.46 -3.69
C ALA A 88 27.46 17.48 -2.85
N PRO A 89 28.40 16.73 -3.44
CA PRO A 89 29.26 15.85 -2.65
C PRO A 89 29.94 16.73 -1.60
N GLU A 90 29.68 16.45 -0.33
CA GLU A 90 30.43 17.06 0.75
C GLU A 90 31.88 16.67 0.51
N LEU A 91 32.73 17.66 0.23
CA LEU A 91 34.16 17.48 0.13
C LEU A 91 34.60 16.86 1.46
N PHE A 92 34.99 15.60 1.43
CA PHE A 92 35.63 14.97 2.58
C PHE A 92 36.93 15.74 2.80
N ASP A 93 36.96 16.60 3.82
CA ASP A 93 38.14 17.38 4.18
C ASP A 93 39.28 16.42 4.50
N ALA A 94 40.24 16.31 3.57
CA ALA A 94 41.40 15.44 3.67
C ALA A 94 42.48 16.01 4.60
N ALA A 95 42.09 16.42 5.81
CA ALA A 95 42.98 17.14 6.73
C ALA A 95 42.95 16.70 8.21
N THR A 96 42.34 15.56 8.55
CA THR A 96 42.56 14.95 9.87
C THR A 96 43.56 13.79 9.76
N PRO A 97 44.82 13.98 10.17
CA PRO A 97 45.73 12.86 10.32
C PRO A 97 45.21 11.93 11.42
N PHE A 98 45.25 10.64 11.14
CA PHE A 98 45.04 9.60 12.14
C PHE A 98 46.25 9.64 13.09
N THR A 99 46.02 10.04 14.35
CA THR A 99 46.99 9.88 15.45
C THR A 99 46.57 8.73 16.33
#